data_AF-A0A7W0EMA6-F1
#
_entry.id   AF-A0A7W0EMA6-F1
#
_cell.length_a   1.000
_cell.length_b   1.000
_cell.length_c   1.000
_cell.angle_alpha   90.00
_cell.angle_beta   90.00
_cell.angle_gamma   90.00
#
_symmetry.space_group_name_H-M   'P 1'
#
loop_
_entity.id
_entity.type
_entity.pdbx_description
1 polymer ?
#
loop_
_entity_poly.entity_id
_entity_poly.type
_entity_poly.pdbx_seq_one_letter_code
_entity_poly.pdbx_strand_id
1 'polypeptide(L)'
;MAALPFLPATFDAAISFETIEHVTGDLQESFIKEIKRVLKPDGFFLISTPDKRIYSDLAHYHNEFHTKEFYRQEFHDFLSQHFTTVKFWEQSALLAYVLTDGQEDSSLKLMQNGTVEGKYIIALCSDTTLPEPELGSITLDTEDRYRRTLERVIELQDEIEEKNKHIQIVLNDIDICEKTINKQEQTLKESVINYETIISTLHEDVTKSQQQATEIEALHTECTTRLKHIESTKAWRLIQTLYRIKNRIWNRNH
;
A
#
# COMPACT_ATOMS: atom_id res chain seq x y z
N MET A 1 30.47 -10.51 14.52
CA MET A 1 31.12 -10.93 13.25
C MET A 1 32.11 -12.05 13.58
N ALA A 2 32.24 -13.07 12.72
CA ALA A 2 33.36 -14.01 12.84
C ALA A 2 34.64 -13.31 12.34
N ALA A 3 35.77 -13.53 13.01
CA ALA A 3 37.06 -12.99 12.57
C ALA A 3 37.44 -13.56 11.19
N LEU A 4 38.09 -12.75 10.36
CA LEU A 4 38.67 -13.19 9.10
C LEU A 4 39.73 -14.25 9.40
N PRO A 5 39.83 -15.31 8.57
CA PRO A 5 40.75 -16.43 8.79
C PRO A 5 42.20 -16.09 8.41
N PHE A 6 42.66 -14.90 8.76
CA PHE A 6 44.01 -14.39 8.51
C PHE A 6 44.70 -14.04 9.82
N LEU A 7 46.02 -14.21 9.85
CA LEU A 7 46.84 -13.78 10.98
C LEU A 7 46.84 -12.24 11.08
N PRO A 8 47.14 -11.67 12.26
CA PRO A 8 47.38 -10.24 12.36
C PRO A 8 48.54 -9.80 11.44
N ALA A 9 48.54 -8.54 10.99
CA ALA A 9 49.61 -7.96 10.17
C ALA A 9 49.96 -8.76 8.90
N THR A 10 48.93 -9.25 8.19
CA THR A 10 49.09 -10.05 6.97
C THR A 10 49.16 -9.18 5.71
N PHE A 11 48.33 -8.13 5.63
CA PHE A 11 48.13 -7.36 4.39
C PHE A 11 48.78 -5.99 4.44
N ASP A 12 49.34 -5.57 3.30
CA ASP A 12 49.84 -4.21 3.09
C ASP A 12 48.71 -3.20 2.83
N ALA A 13 47.57 -3.67 2.31
CA ALA A 13 46.43 -2.83 1.99
C ALA A 13 45.10 -3.56 2.21
N ALA A 14 44.09 -2.81 2.60
CA ALA A 14 42.68 -3.23 2.60
C ALA A 14 41.85 -2.18 1.84
N ILE A 15 40.83 -2.63 1.11
CA ILE A 15 40.00 -1.76 0.29
C ILE A 15 38.53 -2.16 0.48
N SER A 16 37.65 -1.20 0.76
CA SER A 16 36.21 -1.44 0.93
C SER A 16 35.41 -0.24 0.44
N PHE A 17 34.66 -0.40 -0.66
CA PHE A 17 33.83 0.68 -1.19
C PHE A 17 32.35 0.41 -0.91
N GLU A 18 31.63 1.44 -0.47
CA GLU A 18 30.17 1.43 -0.27
C GLU A 18 29.68 0.14 0.43
N THR A 19 30.28 -0.15 1.59
CA THR A 19 30.00 -1.38 2.35
C THR A 19 29.59 -1.12 3.81
N ILE A 20 30.21 -0.13 4.46
CA ILE A 20 30.10 0.08 5.91
C ILE A 20 28.71 0.60 6.33
N GLU A 21 28.03 1.30 5.43
CA GLU A 21 26.69 1.85 5.60
C GLU A 21 25.60 0.77 5.66
N HIS A 22 25.87 -0.42 5.13
CA HIS A 22 24.93 -1.53 5.05
C HIS A 22 24.83 -2.33 6.35
N VAL A 23 25.65 -2.04 7.35
CA VAL A 23 25.73 -2.79 8.60
C VAL A 23 25.41 -1.92 9.82
N THR A 24 25.01 -2.56 10.92
CA THR A 24 24.71 -1.87 12.19
C THR A 24 25.95 -1.23 12.80
N GLY A 25 25.78 -0.20 13.64
CA GLY A 25 26.89 0.50 14.28
C GLY A 25 27.89 -0.40 15.01
N ASP A 26 27.41 -1.40 15.76
CA ASP A 26 28.28 -2.36 16.46
C ASP A 26 29.10 -3.22 15.48
N LEU A 27 28.53 -3.50 14.31
CA LEU A 27 29.19 -4.27 13.26
C LEU A 27 30.18 -3.40 12.48
N GLN A 28 29.91 -2.12 12.27
CA GLN A 28 30.88 -1.14 11.73
C GLN A 28 32.15 -1.10 12.58
N GLU A 29 31.98 -1.01 13.91
CA GLU A 29 33.08 -0.99 14.87
C GLU A 29 33.89 -2.30 14.85
N SER A 30 33.20 -3.44 14.83
CA SER A 30 33.83 -4.75 14.73
C SER A 30 34.61 -4.92 13.41
N PHE A 31 34.04 -4.41 12.32
CA PHE A 31 34.64 -4.44 10.99
C PHE A 31 35.95 -3.65 10.95
N ILE A 32 35.97 -2.40 11.43
CA ILE A 32 37.20 -1.59 11.42
C ILE A 32 38.29 -2.21 12.30
N LYS A 33 37.93 -2.72 13.48
CA LYS A 33 38.88 -3.44 14.36
C LYS A 33 39.51 -4.64 13.66
N GLU A 34 38.70 -5.38 12.91
CA GLU A 34 39.17 -6.54 12.19
C GLU A 34 40.08 -6.18 11.01
N ILE A 35 39.74 -5.12 10.26
CA ILE A 35 40.61 -4.55 9.22
C ILE A 35 41.95 -4.11 9.83
N LYS A 36 41.92 -3.36 10.93
CA LYS A 36 43.13 -2.92 11.62
C LYS A 36 43.99 -4.09 12.11
N ARG A 37 43.37 -5.17 12.59
CA ARG A 37 44.08 -6.38 13.04
C ARG A 37 44.88 -7.02 11.90
N VAL A 38 44.28 -7.16 10.71
CA VAL A 38 44.90 -7.87 9.59
C VAL A 38 45.87 -7.01 8.78
N LEU A 39 45.83 -5.68 8.94
CA LEU A 39 46.79 -4.76 8.33
C LEU A 39 48.15 -4.78 9.03
N LYS A 40 49.21 -4.71 8.24
CA LYS A 40 50.58 -4.47 8.74
C LYS A 40 50.67 -3.07 9.37
N PRO A 41 51.64 -2.84 10.28
CA PRO A 41 51.83 -1.53 10.92
C PRO A 41 52.03 -0.36 9.93
N ASP A 42 52.63 -0.62 8.78
CA ASP A 42 52.87 0.32 7.68
C ASP A 42 51.84 0.21 6.54
N GLY A 43 50.83 -0.64 6.70
CA GLY A 43 49.76 -0.80 5.72
C GLY A 43 48.78 0.37 5.72
N PHE A 44 47.86 0.34 4.76
CA PHE A 44 46.80 1.34 4.63
C PHE A 44 45.43 0.74 4.36
N PHE A 45 44.39 1.48 4.73
CA PHE A 45 43.01 1.15 4.44
C PHE A 45 42.39 2.23 3.55
N LEU A 46 41.81 1.83 2.41
CA LEU A 46 41.04 2.71 1.55
C LEU A 46 39.56 2.35 1.66
N ILE A 47 38.74 3.27 2.15
CA ILE A 47 37.32 3.04 2.39
C ILE A 47 36.45 4.13 1.77
N SER A 48 35.27 3.79 1.26
CA SER A 48 34.26 4.78 0.89
C SER A 48 32.93 4.57 1.59
N THR A 49 32.16 5.66 1.69
CA THR A 49 30.76 5.69 2.12
C THR A 49 30.08 6.90 1.46
N PRO A 50 28.76 6.85 1.19
CA PRO A 50 28.00 8.06 0.86
C PRO A 50 28.09 9.09 1.99
N ASP A 51 28.16 10.39 1.64
CA ASP A 51 27.90 11.48 2.61
C ASP A 51 26.40 11.58 2.81
N LYS A 52 25.91 11.22 4.01
CA LYS A 52 24.48 11.23 4.35
C LYS A 52 23.80 12.56 4.03
N ARG A 53 24.50 13.69 4.23
CA ARG A 53 23.94 15.02 3.95
C ARG A 53 23.58 15.16 2.47
N ILE A 54 24.46 14.72 1.58
CA ILE A 54 24.27 14.85 0.12
C ILE A 54 23.40 13.71 -0.42
N TYR A 55 23.70 12.48 -0.02
CA TYR A 55 23.08 11.26 -0.52
C TYR A 55 21.61 11.12 -0.12
N SER A 56 21.29 11.42 1.14
CA SER A 56 19.97 11.19 1.71
C SER A 56 19.22 12.50 1.96
N ASP A 57 19.81 13.40 2.75
CA ASP A 57 19.07 14.57 3.26
C ASP A 57 18.73 15.56 2.13
N LEU A 58 19.72 15.98 1.33
CA LEU A 58 19.53 16.91 0.21
C LEU A 58 18.78 16.28 -0.97
N ALA A 59 18.99 14.99 -1.22
CA ALA A 59 18.31 14.27 -2.30
C ALA A 59 16.88 13.85 -1.93
N HIS A 60 16.47 14.01 -0.67
CA HIS A 60 15.23 13.46 -0.11
C HIS A 60 15.05 11.96 -0.44
N TYR A 61 16.16 11.22 -0.40
CA TYR A 61 16.23 9.83 -0.77
C TYR A 61 16.55 8.97 0.45
N HIS A 62 15.90 7.81 0.55
CA HIS A 62 16.18 6.84 1.59
C HIS A 62 16.46 5.49 0.93
N ASN A 63 17.66 4.97 1.14
CA ASN A 63 18.02 3.63 0.71
C ASN A 63 17.71 2.63 1.84
N GLU A 64 16.76 1.73 1.62
CA GLU A 64 16.36 0.70 2.60
C GLU A 64 17.51 -0.25 2.99
N PHE A 65 18.52 -0.37 2.14
CA PHE A 65 19.70 -1.20 2.41
C PHE A 65 20.77 -0.48 3.24
N HIS A 66 20.66 0.85 3.45
CA HIS A 66 21.60 1.60 4.28
C HIS A 66 21.14 1.55 5.74
N THR A 67 21.69 0.60 6.48
CA THR A 67 21.39 0.42 7.91
C THR A 67 21.85 1.62 8.74
N LYS A 68 23.02 2.19 8.44
CA LYS A 68 23.56 3.36 9.14
C LYS A 68 24.53 4.17 8.28
N GLU A 69 24.11 5.36 7.90
CA GLU A 69 24.92 6.31 7.13
C GLU A 69 25.69 7.27 8.06
N PHE A 70 26.79 7.81 7.55
CA PHE A 70 27.60 8.80 8.26
C PHE A 70 27.48 10.19 7.64
N TYR A 71 27.44 11.21 8.48
CA TYR A 71 27.87 12.54 8.05
C TYR A 71 29.40 12.58 7.90
N ARG A 72 29.91 13.45 7.03
CA ARG A 72 31.35 13.58 6.77
C ARG A 72 32.20 13.67 8.05
N GLN A 73 31.83 14.53 9.00
CA GLN A 73 32.59 14.68 10.25
C GLN A 73 32.49 13.44 11.14
N GLU A 74 31.31 12.82 11.23
CA GLU A 74 31.12 11.59 12.02
C GLU A 74 31.97 10.45 11.48
N PHE A 75 32.07 10.32 10.15
CA PHE A 75 32.91 9.31 9.53
C PHE A 75 34.39 9.55 9.84
N HIS A 76 34.82 10.81 9.78
CA HIS A 76 36.20 11.18 10.11
C HIS A 76 36.52 10.83 11.57
N ASP A 77 35.66 11.22 12.50
CA ASP A 77 35.86 10.99 13.93
C ASP A 77 35.80 9.50 14.26
N PHE A 78 34.93 8.74 13.60
CA PHE A 78 34.86 7.29 13.71
C PHE A 78 36.16 6.62 13.26
N LEU A 79 36.68 6.97 12.08
CA LEU A 79 37.94 6.41 11.57
C LEU A 79 39.15 6.83 12.41
N SER A 80 39.16 8.07 12.92
CA SER A 80 40.26 8.62 13.73
C SER A 80 40.40 7.96 15.10
N GLN A 81 39.37 7.25 15.58
CA GLN A 81 39.49 6.41 16.77
C GLN A 81 40.36 5.18 16.54
N HIS A 82 40.49 4.76 15.28
CA HIS A 82 41.18 3.53 14.89
C HIS A 82 42.47 3.79 14.13
N PHE A 83 42.64 4.91 13.44
CA PHE A 83 43.84 5.19 12.65
C PHE A 83 44.46 6.53 13.03
N THR A 84 45.80 6.59 13.04
CA THR A 84 46.54 7.82 13.37
C THR A 84 46.39 8.91 12.31
N THR A 85 46.35 8.51 11.03
CA THR A 85 46.18 9.40 9.89
C THR A 85 44.92 9.03 9.12
N VAL A 86 44.06 10.01 8.84
CA VAL A 86 42.87 9.88 7.98
C VAL A 86 42.87 11.03 6.98
N LYS A 87 42.88 10.71 5.68
CA LYS A 87 42.80 11.70 4.59
C LYS A 87 41.54 11.43 3.76
N PHE A 88 40.77 12.48 3.47
CA PHE A 88 39.52 12.39 2.69
C PHE A 88 39.68 12.96 1.29
N TRP A 89 39.04 12.29 0.34
CA TRP A 89 38.67 12.80 -0.98
C TRP A 89 37.17 12.68 -1.14
N GLU A 90 36.66 13.39 -2.14
CA GLU A 90 35.24 13.45 -2.45
C GLU A 90 35.05 13.09 -3.92
N GLN A 91 34.12 12.17 -4.18
CA GLN A 91 33.78 11.73 -5.52
C GLN A 91 32.39 12.25 -5.88
N SER A 92 32.32 12.99 -6.99
CA SER A 92 31.10 13.46 -7.60
C SER A 92 31.03 12.99 -9.05
N ALA A 93 29.81 12.74 -9.52
CA ALA A 93 29.52 12.63 -10.93
C ALA A 93 28.97 13.98 -11.41
N LEU A 94 29.62 14.58 -12.39
CA LEU A 94 29.24 15.86 -12.97
C LEU A 94 28.96 15.70 -14.45
N LEU A 95 27.96 16.44 -14.94
CA LEU A 95 27.78 16.63 -16.37
C LEU A 95 28.86 17.60 -16.88
N ALA A 96 29.69 17.12 -17.81
CA ALA A 96 30.68 17.94 -18.49
C ALA A 96 30.25 18.20 -19.94
N TYR A 97 30.36 19.45 -20.37
CA TYR A 97 30.23 19.82 -21.78
C TYR A 97 31.62 20.03 -22.36
N VAL A 98 31.94 19.31 -23.44
CA VAL A 98 33.24 19.40 -24.11
C VAL A 98 33.09 20.22 -25.38
N LEU A 99 33.80 21.34 -25.46
CA LEU A 99 33.99 22.09 -26.70
C LEU A 99 35.40 21.79 -27.22
N THR A 100 35.49 21.17 -28.39
CA THR A 100 36.75 20.85 -29.06
C THR A 100 36.59 21.07 -30.56
N ASP A 101 37.71 21.31 -31.24
CA ASP A 101 37.82 21.34 -32.70
C ASP A 101 38.03 19.93 -33.31
N GLY A 102 38.04 18.89 -32.46
CA GLY A 102 38.18 17.50 -32.85
C GLY A 102 39.63 17.01 -32.99
N GLN A 103 40.62 17.82 -32.61
CA GLN A 103 42.03 17.42 -32.58
C GLN A 103 42.36 16.70 -31.26
N GLU A 104 43.11 15.60 -31.33
CA GLU A 104 43.41 14.74 -30.16
C GLU A 104 44.31 15.42 -29.11
N ASP A 105 45.14 16.39 -29.50
CA ASP A 105 46.12 17.07 -28.63
C ASP A 105 45.60 18.36 -27.96
N SER A 106 44.32 18.67 -28.10
CA SER A 106 43.73 19.89 -27.52
C SER A 106 43.62 19.76 -26.00
N SER A 107 44.43 20.54 -25.26
CA SER A 107 44.36 20.59 -23.80
C SER A 107 43.00 21.12 -23.32
N LEU A 108 42.27 20.33 -22.54
CA LEU A 108 41.02 20.77 -21.92
C LEU A 108 41.30 21.70 -20.72
N LYS A 109 40.70 22.89 -20.73
CA LYS A 109 40.73 23.79 -19.58
C LYS A 109 39.50 23.55 -18.72
N LEU A 110 39.72 23.08 -17.49
CA LEU A 110 38.65 23.02 -16.49
C LEU A 110 38.29 24.45 -16.06
N MET A 111 37.09 24.89 -16.40
CA MET A 111 36.50 26.11 -15.87
C MET A 111 35.53 25.74 -14.76
N GLN A 112 35.89 26.05 -13.52
CA GLN A 112 35.06 25.75 -12.35
C GLN A 112 34.68 27.05 -11.63
N ASN A 113 33.38 27.24 -11.40
CA ASN A 113 32.87 28.27 -10.51
C ASN A 113 32.40 27.60 -9.21
N GLY A 114 33.06 27.90 -8.09
CA GLY A 114 32.72 27.38 -6.77
C GLY A 114 33.30 25.99 -6.46
N THR A 115 32.99 25.47 -5.28
CA THR A 115 33.42 24.14 -4.82
C THR A 115 32.41 23.07 -5.23
N VAL A 116 32.92 21.93 -5.71
CA VAL A 116 32.11 20.74 -5.97
C VAL A 116 32.21 19.85 -4.74
N GLU A 117 31.09 19.63 -4.06
CA GLU A 117 31.00 18.64 -2.97
C GLU A 117 30.73 17.25 -3.56
N GLY A 118 31.41 16.23 -3.05
CA GLY A 118 31.24 14.85 -3.53
C GLY A 118 30.13 14.11 -2.82
N LYS A 119 29.29 13.41 -3.59
CA LYS A 119 28.25 12.52 -3.05
C LYS A 119 28.84 11.37 -2.22
N TYR A 120 30.06 10.95 -2.55
CA TYR A 120 30.76 9.87 -1.85
C TYR A 120 32.05 10.40 -1.25
N ILE A 121 32.33 9.97 -0.02
CA ILE A 121 33.57 10.25 0.70
C ILE A 121 34.47 9.04 0.50
N ILE A 122 35.73 9.28 0.13
CA ILE A 122 36.78 8.26 0.05
C ILE A 122 37.83 8.61 1.09
N ALA A 123 38.12 7.70 2.01
CA ALA A 123 39.09 7.89 3.07
C ALA A 123 40.28 6.94 2.91
N LEU A 124 41.50 7.48 3.00
CA LEU A 124 42.72 6.71 3.17
C LEU A 124 43.18 6.82 4.62
N CYS A 125 43.30 5.67 5.27
CA CYS A 125 43.62 5.56 6.69
C CYS A 125 44.92 4.76 6.88
N SER A 126 45.79 5.17 7.80
CA SER A 126 47.00 4.44 8.17
C SER A 126 47.50 4.86 9.55
N ASP A 127 48.34 4.03 10.17
CA ASP A 127 49.06 4.37 11.40
C ASP A 127 50.44 5.01 11.12
N THR A 128 50.81 5.19 9.85
CA THR A 128 52.02 5.90 9.44
C THR A 128 51.68 7.18 8.67
N THR A 129 52.72 7.95 8.32
CA THR A 129 52.57 9.10 7.45
C THR A 129 52.24 8.63 6.04
N LEU A 130 51.04 8.96 5.57
CA LEU A 130 50.62 8.67 4.22
C LEU A 130 51.34 9.58 3.22
N PRO A 131 51.79 9.06 2.05
CA PRO A 131 52.19 9.92 0.95
C PRO A 131 51.05 10.90 0.61
N GLU A 132 51.39 12.06 0.06
CA GLU A 132 50.41 12.95 -0.55
C GLU A 132 50.26 12.55 -2.02
N PRO A 133 49.28 11.70 -2.36
CA PRO A 133 49.02 11.44 -3.77
C PRO A 133 48.50 12.73 -4.41
N GLU A 134 49.07 13.11 -5.55
CA GLU A 134 48.47 14.08 -6.46
C GLU A 134 47.23 13.45 -7.09
N LEU A 135 46.14 13.42 -6.33
CA LEU A 135 44.86 12.86 -6.73
C LEU A 135 43.92 13.99 -7.13
N GLY A 136 43.70 14.09 -8.44
CA GLY A 136 42.77 15.01 -9.08
C GLY A 136 42.61 14.59 -10.53
N SER A 137 41.68 13.67 -10.79
CA SER A 137 41.41 13.18 -12.14
C SER A 137 39.96 13.41 -12.51
N ILE A 138 39.73 13.79 -13.76
CA ILE A 138 38.40 13.87 -14.35
C ILE A 138 38.34 12.77 -15.39
N THR A 139 37.39 11.87 -15.22
CA THR A 139 37.11 10.84 -16.23
C THR A 139 35.86 11.25 -16.99
N LEU A 140 35.97 11.36 -18.31
CA LEU A 140 34.80 11.59 -19.16
C LEU A 140 34.07 10.26 -19.36
N ASP A 141 32.76 10.27 -19.16
CA ASP A 141 31.93 9.10 -19.47
C ASP A 141 31.79 8.97 -21.00
N THR A 142 32.62 8.14 -21.61
CA THR A 142 32.62 7.86 -23.05
C THR A 142 31.58 6.82 -23.44
N GLU A 143 30.94 6.16 -22.48
CA GLU A 143 30.00 5.04 -22.70
C GLU A 143 28.54 5.50 -22.81
N ASP A 144 28.30 6.81 -22.85
CA ASP A 144 26.98 7.42 -23.05
C ASP A 144 25.95 7.03 -21.98
N ARG A 145 26.40 6.71 -20.75
CA ARG A 145 25.51 6.27 -19.66
C ARG A 145 24.54 7.37 -19.26
N TYR A 146 25.03 8.62 -19.23
CA TYR A 146 24.20 9.78 -18.92
C TYR A 146 23.07 9.95 -19.94
N ARG A 147 23.35 9.80 -21.23
CA ARG A 147 22.32 9.88 -22.27
C ARG A 147 21.28 8.77 -22.11
N ARG A 148 21.69 7.52 -21.87
CA ARG A 148 20.74 6.42 -21.59
C ARG A 148 19.87 6.70 -20.38
N THR A 149 20.43 7.32 -19.35
CA THR A 149 19.69 7.71 -18.14
C THR A 149 18.65 8.80 -18.48
N LEU A 150 19.04 9.81 -19.28
CA LEU A 150 18.11 10.85 -19.74
C LEU A 150 16.99 10.28 -20.62
N GLU A 151 17.31 9.39 -21.55
CA GLU A 151 16.31 8.70 -22.39
C GLU A 151 15.31 7.94 -21.51
N ARG A 152 15.80 7.21 -20.50
CA ARG A 152 14.93 6.50 -19.55
C ARG A 152 14.07 7.46 -18.72
N VAL A 153 14.60 8.61 -18.30
CA VAL A 153 13.83 9.62 -17.56
C VAL A 153 12.69 10.17 -18.42
N ILE A 154 12.93 10.43 -19.70
CA ILE A 154 11.90 10.91 -20.63
C ILE A 154 10.82 9.83 -20.81
N GLU A 155 11.21 8.57 -21.05
CA GLU A 155 10.26 7.46 -21.14
C GLU A 155 9.39 7.34 -19.89
N LEU A 156 9.98 7.45 -18.70
CA LEU A 156 9.25 7.39 -17.43
C LEU A 156 8.26 8.55 -17.28
N GLN A 157 8.58 9.75 -17.80
CA GLN A 157 7.66 10.88 -17.81
C GLN A 157 6.44 10.60 -18.69
N ASP A 158 6.66 10.04 -19.89
CA ASP A 158 5.58 9.66 -20.80
C ASP A 158 4.68 8.58 -20.18
N GLU A 159 5.28 7.54 -19.56
CA GLU A 159 4.55 6.49 -18.84
C GLU A 159 3.69 7.06 -17.69
N ILE A 160 4.22 8.03 -16.93
CA ILE A 160 3.49 8.71 -15.84
C ILE A 160 2.32 9.50 -16.40
N GLU A 161 2.51 10.22 -17.52
CA GLU A 161 1.43 10.99 -18.14
C GLU A 161 0.28 10.08 -18.64
N GLU A 162 0.62 8.95 -19.25
CA GLU A 162 -0.37 7.96 -19.69
C GLU A 162 -1.13 7.36 -18.50
N LYS A 163 -0.42 6.97 -17.43
CA LYS A 163 -1.05 6.46 -16.20
C LYS A 163 -1.96 7.50 -15.56
N ASN A 164 -1.57 8.77 -15.53
CA ASN A 164 -2.41 9.85 -15.00
C ASN A 164 -3.69 10.03 -15.82
N LYS A 165 -3.62 9.92 -17.15
CA LYS A 165 -4.81 9.91 -18.02
C LYS A 165 -5.73 8.73 -17.71
N HIS A 166 -5.16 7.54 -17.52
CA HIS A 166 -5.93 6.35 -17.17
C HIS A 166 -6.62 6.47 -15.79
N ILE A 167 -5.90 6.97 -14.79
CA ILE A 167 -6.45 7.25 -13.45
C ILE A 167 -7.66 8.19 -13.57
N GLN A 168 -7.57 9.24 -14.39
CA GLN A 168 -8.70 10.17 -14.56
C GLN A 168 -9.93 9.49 -15.18
N ILE A 169 -9.74 8.56 -16.12
CA ILE A 169 -10.84 7.77 -16.70
C ILE A 169 -11.48 6.90 -15.61
N VAL A 170 -10.67 6.16 -14.86
CA VAL A 170 -11.16 5.28 -13.79
C VAL A 170 -11.92 6.08 -12.71
N LEU A 171 -11.42 7.26 -12.34
CA LEU A 171 -12.11 8.14 -11.39
C LEU A 171 -13.47 8.60 -11.90
N ASN A 172 -13.59 8.91 -13.20
CA ASN A 172 -14.87 9.25 -13.81
C ASN A 172 -15.84 8.06 -13.80
N ASP A 173 -15.35 6.86 -14.09
CA ASP A 173 -16.17 5.64 -14.06
C ASP A 173 -16.67 5.32 -12.65
N ILE A 174 -15.82 5.53 -11.63
CA ILE A 174 -16.21 5.39 -10.22
C ILE A 174 -17.33 6.39 -9.88
N ASP A 175 -17.21 7.67 -10.25
CA ASP A 175 -18.25 8.68 -10.01
C ASP A 175 -19.60 8.32 -10.68
N ILE A 176 -19.55 7.78 -11.91
CA ILE A 176 -20.75 7.30 -12.62
C ILE A 176 -21.37 6.11 -11.88
N CYS A 177 -20.56 5.17 -11.42
CA CYS A 177 -21.03 4.01 -10.65
C CYS A 177 -21.66 4.44 -9.32
N GLU A 178 -21.03 5.35 -8.58
CA GLU A 178 -21.55 5.88 -7.31
C GLU A 178 -22.90 6.57 -7.51
N LYS A 179 -23.05 7.40 -8.54
CA LYS A 179 -24.34 8.02 -8.89
C LYS A 179 -25.40 7.00 -9.23
N THR A 180 -25.03 5.93 -9.94
CA THR A 180 -25.95 4.85 -10.31
C THR A 180 -26.40 4.05 -9.09
N ILE A 181 -25.48 3.70 -8.20
CA ILE A 181 -25.77 3.00 -6.93
C ILE A 181 -26.69 3.85 -6.07
N ASN A 182 -26.37 5.13 -5.87
CA ASN A 182 -27.21 6.05 -5.08
C ASN A 182 -28.64 6.15 -5.63
N LYS A 183 -28.79 6.20 -6.95
CA LYS A 183 -30.11 6.20 -7.60
C LYS A 183 -30.86 4.90 -7.35
N GLN A 184 -30.20 3.75 -7.50
CA GLN A 184 -30.80 2.44 -7.25
C GLN A 184 -31.21 2.28 -5.79
N GLU A 185 -30.38 2.72 -4.85
CA GLU A 185 -30.72 2.72 -3.42
C GLU A 185 -31.95 3.57 -3.12
N GLN A 186 -32.09 4.74 -3.74
CA GLN A 186 -33.26 5.58 -3.57
C GLN A 186 -34.53 4.88 -4.10
N THR A 187 -34.47 4.33 -5.32
CA THR A 187 -35.60 3.59 -5.89
C THR A 187 -35.97 2.36 -5.06
N LEU A 188 -34.98 1.66 -4.50
CA LEU A 188 -35.21 0.53 -3.61
C LEU A 188 -35.89 0.97 -2.31
N LYS A 189 -35.44 2.07 -1.69
CA LYS A 189 -36.07 2.65 -0.49
C LYS A 189 -37.53 3.02 -0.75
N GLU A 190 -37.82 3.69 -1.87
CA GLU A 190 -39.20 4.03 -2.27
C GLU A 190 -40.07 2.78 -2.45
N SER A 191 -39.51 1.74 -3.08
CA SER A 191 -40.21 0.47 -3.29
C SER A 191 -40.50 -0.24 -1.95
N VAL A 192 -39.55 -0.26 -1.03
CA VAL A 192 -39.73 -0.84 0.32
C VAL A 192 -40.86 -0.13 1.06
N ILE A 193 -40.88 1.21 1.09
CA ILE A 193 -41.95 1.99 1.73
C ILE A 193 -43.32 1.67 1.11
N ASN A 194 -43.38 1.54 -0.22
CA ASN A 194 -44.61 1.18 -0.91
C ASN A 194 -45.09 -0.23 -0.51
N TYR A 195 -44.19 -1.21 -0.46
CA TYR A 195 -44.53 -2.57 -0.03
C TYR A 195 -44.96 -2.63 1.44
N GLU A 196 -44.31 -1.89 2.33
CA GLU A 196 -44.72 -1.77 3.74
C GLU A 196 -46.15 -1.22 3.87
N THR A 197 -46.48 -0.20 3.06
CA THR A 197 -47.83 0.37 3.02
C THR A 197 -48.87 -0.67 2.55
N ILE A 198 -48.58 -1.38 1.46
CA ILE A 198 -49.45 -2.44 0.92
C ILE A 198 -49.65 -3.56 1.96
N ILE A 199 -48.58 -4.01 2.61
CA ILE A 199 -48.65 -5.03 3.65
C ILE A 199 -49.54 -4.57 4.80
N SER A 200 -49.41 -3.31 5.25
CA SER A 200 -50.26 -2.74 6.30
C SER A 200 -51.74 -2.76 5.91
N THR A 201 -52.09 -2.34 4.68
CA THR A 201 -53.48 -2.35 4.20
C THR A 201 -54.04 -3.77 4.11
N LEU A 202 -53.28 -4.71 3.55
CA LEU A 202 -53.68 -6.12 3.48
C LEU A 202 -53.88 -6.71 4.89
N HIS A 203 -53.04 -6.34 5.84
CA HIS A 203 -53.17 -6.80 7.23
C HIS A 203 -54.48 -6.32 7.87
N GLU A 204 -54.87 -5.06 7.64
CA GLU A 204 -56.16 -4.53 8.10
C GLU A 204 -57.34 -5.28 7.47
N ASP A 205 -57.29 -5.54 6.16
CA ASP A 205 -58.35 -6.24 5.44
C ASP A 205 -58.50 -7.70 5.88
N VAL A 206 -57.38 -8.39 6.11
CA VAL A 206 -57.37 -9.75 6.68
C VAL A 206 -57.97 -9.73 8.09
N THR A 207 -57.61 -8.76 8.93
CA THR A 207 -58.14 -8.63 10.29
C THR A 207 -59.66 -8.41 10.29
N LYS A 208 -60.16 -7.51 9.43
CA LYS A 208 -61.61 -7.28 9.25
C LYS A 208 -62.33 -8.55 8.80
N SER A 209 -61.76 -9.26 7.83
CA SER A 209 -62.33 -10.51 7.31
C SER A 209 -62.39 -11.61 8.37
N GLN A 210 -61.35 -11.73 9.21
CA GLN A 210 -61.33 -12.65 10.34
C GLN A 210 -62.38 -12.33 11.40
N GLN A 211 -62.59 -11.03 11.71
CA GLN A 211 -63.64 -10.61 12.62
C GLN A 211 -65.03 -10.98 12.08
N GLN A 212 -65.30 -10.69 10.81
CA GLN A 212 -66.56 -11.06 10.16
C GLN A 212 -66.79 -12.58 10.15
N ALA A 213 -65.75 -13.38 9.86
CA ALA A 213 -65.84 -14.84 9.92
C ALA A 213 -66.19 -15.32 11.33
N THR A 214 -65.57 -14.75 12.36
CA THR A 214 -65.85 -15.08 13.77
C THR A 214 -67.30 -14.72 14.16
N GLU A 215 -67.81 -13.57 13.71
CA GLU A 215 -69.20 -13.16 13.93
C GLU A 215 -70.19 -14.12 13.25
N ILE A 216 -69.91 -14.52 12.00
CA ILE A 216 -70.72 -15.49 11.27
C ILE A 216 -70.70 -16.87 11.96
N GLU A 217 -69.54 -17.34 12.43
CA GLU A 217 -69.43 -18.60 13.17
C GLU A 217 -70.22 -18.57 14.49
N ALA A 218 -70.20 -17.45 15.21
CA ALA A 218 -70.98 -17.26 16.43
C ALA A 218 -72.50 -17.31 16.14
N LEU A 219 -72.96 -16.58 15.13
CA LEU A 219 -74.36 -16.60 14.68
C LEU A 219 -74.79 -18.00 14.22
N HIS A 220 -73.95 -18.68 13.45
CA HIS A 220 -74.21 -20.05 13.00
C HIS A 220 -74.35 -21.00 14.21
N THR A 221 -73.48 -20.86 15.22
CA THR A 221 -73.54 -21.64 16.45
C THR A 221 -74.82 -21.37 17.25
N GLU A 222 -75.23 -20.10 17.36
CA GLU A 222 -76.49 -19.71 18.01
C GLU A 222 -77.71 -20.30 17.27
N CYS A 223 -77.81 -20.09 15.96
CA CYS A 223 -78.87 -20.63 15.11
C CYS A 223 -78.96 -22.16 15.21
N THR A 224 -77.80 -22.84 15.16
CA THR A 224 -77.74 -24.31 15.30
C THR A 224 -78.23 -24.76 16.68
N THR A 225 -77.87 -24.04 17.73
CA THR A 225 -78.32 -24.33 19.11
C THR A 225 -79.83 -24.12 19.26
N ARG A 226 -80.36 -23.02 18.72
CA ARG A 226 -81.81 -22.72 18.71
C ARG A 226 -82.60 -23.74 17.90
N LEU A 227 -82.10 -24.15 16.73
CA LEU A 227 -82.69 -25.22 15.93
C LEU A 227 -82.77 -26.52 16.72
N LYS A 228 -81.66 -26.98 17.30
CA LYS A 228 -81.65 -28.17 18.17
C LYS A 228 -82.64 -28.05 19.33
N HIS A 229 -82.75 -26.87 19.94
CA HIS A 229 -83.72 -26.61 20.99
C HIS A 229 -85.17 -26.75 20.49
N ILE A 230 -85.52 -26.07 19.40
CA ILE A 230 -86.86 -26.17 18.77
C ILE A 230 -87.17 -27.63 18.42
N GLU A 231 -86.22 -28.34 17.82
CA GLU A 231 -86.37 -29.76 17.45
C GLU A 231 -86.64 -30.66 18.66
N SER A 232 -86.13 -30.31 19.84
CA SER A 232 -86.36 -31.04 21.08
C SER A 232 -87.75 -30.79 21.70
N THR A 233 -88.48 -29.73 21.28
CA THR A 233 -89.77 -29.36 21.86
C THR A 233 -90.93 -30.29 21.47
N LYS A 234 -91.96 -30.37 22.34
CA LYS A 234 -93.18 -31.15 22.08
C LYS A 234 -93.96 -30.63 20.86
N ALA A 235 -93.99 -29.31 20.66
CA ALA A 235 -94.67 -28.67 19.53
C ALA A 235 -94.07 -29.10 18.19
N TRP A 236 -92.74 -29.14 18.07
CA TRP A 236 -92.06 -29.59 16.86
C TRP A 236 -92.34 -31.06 16.54
N ARG A 237 -92.34 -31.94 17.55
CA ARG A 237 -92.69 -33.37 17.36
C ARG A 237 -94.13 -33.54 16.85
N LEU A 238 -95.06 -32.70 17.34
CA LEU A 238 -96.45 -32.69 16.89
C LEU A 238 -96.54 -32.25 15.43
N ILE A 239 -95.85 -31.16 15.06
CA ILE A 239 -95.77 -30.64 13.68
C ILE A 239 -95.16 -31.68 12.74
N GLN A 240 -94.04 -32.33 13.11
CA GLN A 240 -93.45 -33.42 12.33
C GLN A 240 -94.41 -34.59 12.12
N THR A 241 -95.17 -34.95 13.16
CA THR A 241 -96.17 -36.02 13.07
C THR A 241 -97.30 -35.63 12.10
N LEU A 242 -97.82 -34.41 12.20
CA LEU A 242 -98.83 -33.88 11.27
C LEU A 242 -98.30 -33.80 9.83
N TYR A 243 -97.04 -33.39 9.65
CA TYR A 243 -96.40 -33.32 8.33
C TYR A 243 -96.20 -34.71 7.71
N ARG A 244 -95.80 -35.71 8.49
CA ARG A 244 -95.72 -37.12 8.05
C ARG A 244 -97.09 -37.68 7.67
N ILE A 245 -98.13 -37.33 8.42
CA ILE A 245 -99.52 -37.71 8.11
C ILE A 245 -99.96 -37.06 6.79
N LYS A 246 -99.74 -35.75 6.62
CA LYS A 246 -100.04 -35.02 5.38
C LYS A 246 -99.33 -35.64 4.17
N ASN A 247 -98.03 -35.93 4.26
CA ASN A 247 -97.29 -36.55 3.16
C ASN A 247 -97.77 -37.98 2.85
N ARG A 248 -98.20 -38.75 3.87
CA ARG A 248 -98.84 -40.07 3.65
C ARG A 248 -100.18 -39.97 2.93
N ILE A 249 -100.94 -38.91 3.19
CA ILE A 249 -102.24 -38.66 2.53
C ILE A 249 -102.01 -38.15 1.10
N TRP A 250 -100.98 -37.32 0.88
CA TRP A 250 -100.68 -36.75 -0.43
C TRP A 250 -100.04 -37.77 -1.39
N ASN A 251 -99.10 -38.60 -0.92
CA ASN A 251 -98.52 -39.70 -1.72
C ASN A 251 -99.47 -40.90 -1.96
N ARG A 252 -100.70 -40.86 -1.44
CA ARG A 252 -101.76 -41.83 -1.78
C ARG A 252 -102.67 -41.33 -2.90
N ASN A 253 -102.55 -40.07 -3.31
CA ASN A 253 -103.38 -39.43 -4.32
C ASN A 253 -102.62 -39.15 -5.63
N HIS A 254 -101.41 -39.69 -5.80
CA HIS A 254 -100.67 -39.82 -7.06
C HIS A 254 -100.22 -41.26 -7.24
#